data_AF-A0A7R9Q9R7-F1
#
_entry.id   AF-A0A7R9Q9R7-F1
#
_cell.length_a   1.000
_cell.length_b   1.000
_cell.length_c   1.000
_cell.angle_alpha   90.00
_cell.angle_beta   90.00
_cell.angle_gamma   90.00
#
_symmetry.space_group_name_H-M   'P 1'
#
loop_
_entity.id
_entity.type
_entity.pdbx_description
1 polymer ?
#
loop_
_entity_poly.entity_id
_entity_poly.type
_entity_poly.pdbx_seq_one_letter_code
_entity_poly.pdbx_strand_id
1 'polypeptide(L)'
;HLSQFFDEIRKNEGKGLSNWKKRLLVSDRAHLVFDFHQAVDGLQEKGRGKKTIGTTKKGIGPTYATKLCYHLKAGRIGIRMADLMGDFSLFEEKFRALSANFRSQFPDLSLDVIETELTKFKQFAEEIRPCVTDTVSYLNTNMKAGKSVLIEGANATMLDIDFGTYPFVTSSNCTVGGVCTGLGIPPRYIGDVYGVTKAYCTRVGDGPFPTELLDETGDYLQTTGKEVGVTTKRKRRCGWLDLVLLRYSHIINGYSALAITKLDVLDEFKEIKIAVSYTLDGVEYKEAPPGLTVLNVQYLSRYLLLI
;
A
#
# COMPACT_ATOMS: atom_id res chain seq x y z
N HIS A 1 -4.06 8.14 9.25
CA HIS A 1 -3.77 9.58 9.27
C HIS A 1 -5.07 10.34 9.49
N LEU A 2 -5.30 10.92 10.67
CA LEU A 2 -6.65 11.42 11.02
C LEU A 2 -7.09 12.66 10.22
N SER A 3 -6.20 13.59 9.89
CA SER A 3 -6.58 14.78 9.10
C SER A 3 -7.13 14.39 7.71
N GLN A 4 -6.36 13.61 6.93
CA GLN A 4 -6.78 13.04 5.66
C GLN A 4 -8.04 12.15 5.77
N PHE A 5 -8.16 11.38 6.85
CA PHE A 5 -9.35 10.56 7.10
C PHE A 5 -10.61 11.44 7.20
N PHE A 6 -10.59 12.50 8.00
CA PHE A 6 -11.74 13.40 8.12
C PHE A 6 -11.97 14.25 6.86
N ASP A 7 -10.91 14.60 6.11
CA ASP A 7 -11.06 15.21 4.78
C ASP A 7 -11.81 14.30 3.80
N GLU A 8 -11.53 13.00 3.84
CA GLU A 8 -12.20 12.01 3.00
C GLU A 8 -13.66 11.84 3.40
N ILE A 9 -13.96 11.76 4.71
CA ILE A 9 -15.33 11.75 5.22
C ILE A 9 -16.11 12.97 4.73
N ARG A 10 -15.57 14.19 4.91
CA ARG A 10 -16.23 15.42 4.44
C ARG A 10 -16.53 15.41 2.94
N LYS A 11 -15.58 14.93 2.12
CA LYS A 11 -15.77 14.81 0.67
C LYS A 11 -16.88 13.83 0.32
N ASN A 12 -17.00 12.74 1.05
CA ASN A 12 -18.04 11.75 0.82
C ASN A 12 -19.41 12.21 1.34
N GLU A 13 -19.46 12.91 2.48
CA GLU A 13 -20.68 13.56 2.98
C GLU A 13 -21.20 14.59 1.96
N GLY A 14 -20.31 15.38 1.35
CA GLY A 14 -20.65 16.30 0.26
C GLY A 14 -21.22 15.61 -1.01
N LYS A 15 -21.03 14.30 -1.15
CA LYS A 15 -21.62 13.47 -2.22
C LYS A 15 -22.91 12.74 -1.78
N GLY A 16 -23.41 13.01 -0.57
CA GLY A 16 -24.64 12.42 -0.03
C GLY A 16 -24.42 11.19 0.88
N LEU A 17 -23.18 10.85 1.23
CA LEU A 17 -22.91 9.76 2.18
C LEU A 17 -23.33 10.16 3.60
N SER A 18 -24.47 9.67 4.09
CA SER A 18 -24.97 9.96 5.45
C SER A 18 -24.68 8.83 6.45
N ASN A 19 -24.75 9.10 7.75
CA ASN A 19 -24.63 8.07 8.81
C ASN A 19 -23.34 7.22 8.74
N TRP A 20 -22.20 7.79 8.34
CA TRP A 20 -20.94 7.05 8.26
C TRP A 20 -20.49 6.49 9.63
N LYS A 21 -20.75 7.22 10.72
CA LYS A 21 -20.40 6.80 12.10
C LYS A 21 -21.07 5.48 12.53
N LYS A 22 -22.17 5.09 11.89
CA LYS A 22 -22.86 3.81 12.17
C LYS A 22 -22.36 2.65 11.31
N ARG A 23 -21.57 2.94 10.28
CA ARG A 23 -21.12 1.97 9.26
C ARG A 23 -19.63 1.74 9.29
N LEU A 24 -18.88 2.65 9.90
CA LEU A 24 -17.45 2.58 10.00
C LEU A 24 -17.04 2.15 11.41
N LEU A 25 -16.15 1.16 11.47
CA LEU A 25 -15.47 0.75 12.68
C LEU A 25 -13.97 0.91 12.47
N VAL A 26 -13.29 1.44 13.48
CA VAL A 26 -11.84 1.71 13.46
C VAL A 26 -11.19 0.89 14.56
N SER A 27 -10.12 0.18 14.21
CA SER A 27 -9.38 -0.63 15.18
C SER A 27 -8.70 0.24 16.22
N ASP A 28 -8.93 -0.08 17.50
CA ASP A 28 -8.15 0.42 18.63
C ASP A 28 -6.65 0.08 18.52
N ARG A 29 -6.29 -0.98 17.79
CA ARG A 29 -4.90 -1.44 17.58
C ARG A 29 -4.23 -0.80 16.37
N ALA A 30 -4.96 -0.03 15.55
CA ALA A 30 -4.40 0.67 14.39
C ALA A 30 -3.36 1.72 14.82
N HIS A 31 -2.25 1.80 14.10
CA HIS A 31 -1.23 2.83 14.34
C HIS A 31 -1.64 4.16 13.70
N LEU A 32 -1.27 5.25 14.37
CA LEU A 32 -1.53 6.60 13.89
C LEU A 32 -0.38 7.09 13.01
N VAL A 33 -0.76 7.70 11.89
CA VAL A 33 0.16 8.44 11.01
C VAL A 33 -0.02 9.92 11.33
N PHE A 34 1.07 10.60 11.69
CA PHE A 34 1.14 12.03 12.03
C PHE A 34 1.74 12.85 10.88
N ASP A 35 1.60 14.18 10.92
CA ASP A 35 2.13 15.04 9.85
C ASP A 35 3.66 14.98 9.81
N PHE A 36 4.32 14.85 10.97
CA PHE A 36 5.78 14.66 11.02
C PHE A 36 6.24 13.35 10.37
N HIS A 37 5.43 12.28 10.36
CA HIS A 37 5.77 11.08 9.60
C HIS A 37 5.81 11.38 8.09
N GLN A 38 4.92 12.22 7.58
CA GLN A 38 4.91 12.63 6.17
C GLN A 38 6.11 13.51 5.83
N ALA A 39 6.44 14.45 6.72
CA ALA A 39 7.61 15.31 6.57
C ALA A 39 8.91 14.48 6.53
N VAL A 40 9.07 13.52 7.45
CA VAL A 40 10.22 12.61 7.49
C VAL A 40 10.31 11.75 6.23
N ASP A 41 9.20 11.20 5.74
CA ASP A 41 9.15 10.45 4.46
C ASP A 41 9.65 11.32 3.29
N GLY A 42 9.21 12.58 3.25
CA GLY A 42 9.69 13.56 2.27
C GLY A 42 11.18 13.90 2.39
N LEU A 43 11.70 14.04 3.60
CA LEU A 43 13.12 14.31 3.88
C LEU A 43 14.01 13.12 3.52
N GLN A 44 13.58 11.89 3.84
CA GLN A 44 14.30 10.67 3.49
C GLN A 44 14.42 10.50 1.97
N GLU A 45 13.34 10.78 1.21
CA GLU A 45 13.39 10.74 -0.25
C GLU A 45 14.33 11.81 -0.82
N LYS A 46 14.35 13.03 -0.25
CA LYS A 46 15.31 14.07 -0.66
C LYS A 46 16.76 13.64 -0.39
N GLY A 47 17.02 13.05 0.78
CA GLY A 47 18.35 12.58 1.18
C GLY A 47 18.89 11.43 0.31
N ARG A 48 18.03 10.66 -0.36
CA ARG A 48 18.41 9.56 -1.27
C ARG A 48 18.95 10.01 -2.62
N GLY A 49 18.85 11.30 -2.97
CA GLY A 49 19.36 11.85 -4.23
C GLY A 49 18.78 11.14 -5.46
N LYS A 50 19.63 10.54 -6.30
CA LYS A 50 19.22 9.83 -7.52
C LYS A 50 18.64 8.42 -7.28
N LYS A 51 18.70 7.89 -6.04
CA LYS A 51 18.23 6.55 -5.68
C LYS A 51 16.91 6.62 -4.92
N THR A 52 15.95 7.38 -5.44
CA THR A 52 14.61 7.49 -4.84
C THR A 52 13.88 6.16 -4.87
N ILE A 53 13.05 5.90 -3.85
CA ILE A 53 12.08 4.79 -3.92
C ILE A 53 10.87 5.24 -4.75
N GLY A 54 10.57 6.55 -4.73
CA GLY A 54 9.38 7.10 -5.34
C GLY A 54 8.18 7.02 -4.41
N THR A 55 8.38 7.22 -3.10
CA THR A 55 7.30 7.12 -2.10
C THR A 55 6.19 8.12 -2.39
N THR A 56 4.99 7.85 -1.85
CA THR A 56 3.85 8.77 -1.95
C THR A 56 3.97 9.96 -1.00
N LYS A 57 5.03 10.03 -0.18
CA LYS A 57 5.25 11.07 0.85
C LYS A 57 4.07 11.15 1.83
N LYS A 58 3.52 9.99 2.18
CA LYS A 58 2.34 9.85 3.06
C LYS A 58 2.71 9.36 4.45
N GLY A 59 3.99 9.17 4.75
CA GLY A 59 4.46 8.78 6.08
C GLY A 59 4.25 7.30 6.40
N ILE A 60 3.98 6.47 5.39
CA ILE A 60 3.74 5.03 5.57
C ILE A 60 5.00 4.34 6.09
N GLY A 61 6.14 4.55 5.43
CA GLY A 61 7.43 3.99 5.85
C GLY A 61 7.81 4.37 7.28
N PRO A 62 7.87 5.67 7.63
CA PRO A 62 8.15 6.10 9.00
C PRO A 62 7.16 5.56 10.04
N THR A 63 5.87 5.42 9.71
CA THR A 63 4.88 4.86 10.64
C THR A 63 5.09 3.36 10.88
N TYR A 64 5.36 2.58 9.84
CA TYR A 64 5.68 1.16 10.00
C TYR A 64 7.04 0.97 10.68
N ALA A 65 7.99 1.87 10.45
CA ALA A 65 9.24 1.90 11.18
C ALA A 65 9.00 2.12 12.68
N THR A 66 8.16 3.07 13.10
CA THR A 66 7.90 3.28 14.55
C THR A 66 7.12 2.14 15.20
N LYS A 67 6.28 1.43 14.42
CA LYS A 67 5.63 0.17 14.82
C LYS A 67 6.63 -0.95 15.12
N LEU A 68 7.67 -1.08 14.28
CA LEU A 68 8.60 -2.22 14.31
C LEU A 68 9.93 -1.93 15.02
N CYS A 69 10.41 -0.69 14.98
CA CYS A 69 11.81 -0.34 15.25
C CYS A 69 12.19 -0.52 16.72
N TYR A 70 13.40 -1.04 16.89
CA TYR A 70 14.06 -1.38 18.15
C TYR A 70 15.41 -0.65 18.28
N HIS A 71 15.54 0.60 17.83
CA HIS A 71 16.81 1.32 18.03
C HIS A 71 16.97 1.81 19.48
N LEU A 72 18.25 1.81 19.90
CA LEU A 72 18.85 1.48 21.21
C LEU A 72 18.45 2.24 22.50
N LYS A 73 17.32 2.97 22.57
CA LYS A 73 16.89 3.62 23.84
C LYS A 73 15.43 3.41 24.24
N ALA A 74 14.54 3.08 23.31
CA ALA A 74 13.17 2.68 23.60
C ALA A 74 12.61 1.94 22.37
N GLY A 75 12.32 0.65 22.49
CA GLY A 75 11.70 -0.11 21.40
C GLY A 75 10.19 0.14 21.32
N ARG A 76 9.60 0.03 20.11
CA ARG A 76 8.14 0.13 19.87
C ARG A 76 7.53 1.45 20.35
N ILE A 77 7.93 2.55 19.69
CA ILE A 77 7.51 3.92 20.01
C ILE A 77 6.28 4.40 19.22
N GLY A 78 5.75 3.56 18.32
CA GLY A 78 4.55 3.89 17.54
C GLY A 78 3.32 4.08 18.44
N ILE A 79 2.53 5.10 18.12
CA ILE A 79 1.30 5.44 18.87
C ILE A 79 0.09 4.84 18.14
N ARG A 80 -0.82 4.22 18.89
CA ARG A 80 -2.02 3.55 18.37
C ARG A 80 -3.29 4.32 18.71
N MET A 81 -4.38 3.92 18.08
CA MET A 81 -5.71 4.48 18.34
C MET A 81 -6.14 4.32 19.80
N ALA A 82 -5.80 3.19 20.44
CA ALA A 82 -6.06 2.96 21.87
C ALA A 82 -5.38 3.99 22.77
N ASP A 83 -4.17 4.46 22.41
CA ASP A 83 -3.49 5.51 23.16
C ASP A 83 -4.26 6.83 23.09
N LEU A 84 -4.81 7.17 21.91
CA LEU A 84 -5.63 8.37 21.72
C LEU A 84 -7.00 8.29 22.42
N MET A 85 -7.57 7.08 22.53
CA MET A 85 -8.86 6.87 23.21
C MET A 85 -8.75 6.84 24.74
N GLY A 86 -7.57 6.53 25.27
CA GLY A 86 -7.29 6.46 26.69
C GLY A 86 -7.04 7.83 27.33
N ASP A 87 -6.07 7.89 28.24
CA ASP A 87 -5.66 9.15 28.88
C ASP A 87 -4.93 10.05 27.88
N PHE A 88 -5.53 11.21 27.60
CA PHE A 88 -4.99 12.17 26.65
C PHE A 88 -3.64 12.76 27.10
N SER A 89 -3.41 12.90 28.41
CA SER A 89 -2.13 13.41 28.92
C SER A 89 -0.98 12.43 28.62
N LEU A 90 -1.25 11.12 28.73
CA LEU A 90 -0.28 10.08 28.34
C LEU A 90 -0.08 10.03 26.81
N PHE A 91 -1.14 10.23 26.03
CA PHE A 91 -1.03 10.36 24.58
C PHE A 91 -0.13 11.54 24.19
N GLU A 92 -0.33 12.69 24.83
CA GLU A 92 0.47 13.90 24.60
C GLU A 92 1.95 13.66 24.92
N GLU A 93 2.26 13.03 26.06
CA GLU A 93 3.63 12.68 26.42
C GLU A 93 4.30 11.79 25.35
N LYS A 94 3.61 10.73 24.92
CA LYS A 94 4.09 9.83 23.85
C LYS A 94 4.30 10.58 22.54
N PHE A 95 3.36 11.45 22.16
CA PHE A 95 3.44 12.26 20.94
C PHE A 95 4.67 13.17 20.96
N ARG A 96 4.88 13.90 22.05
CA ARG A 96 6.05 14.79 22.22
C ARG A 96 7.37 14.01 22.19
N ALA A 97 7.42 12.86 22.86
CA ALA A 97 8.61 12.00 22.85
C ALA A 97 8.92 11.45 21.45
N LEU A 98 7.91 10.99 20.71
CA LEU A 98 8.06 10.50 19.34
C LEU A 98 8.52 11.61 18.40
N SER A 99 7.92 12.79 18.52
CA SER A 99 8.28 13.97 17.74
C SER A 99 9.73 14.43 18.01
N ALA A 100 10.14 14.48 19.28
CA ALA A 100 11.52 14.78 19.66
C ALA A 100 12.52 13.74 19.12
N ASN A 101 12.14 12.46 19.11
CA ASN A 101 12.96 11.40 18.52
C ASN A 101 13.18 11.62 17.02
N PHE A 102 12.14 11.99 16.26
CA PHE A 102 12.31 12.35 14.85
C PHE A 102 13.14 13.62 14.65
N ARG A 103 12.97 14.66 15.48
CA ARG A 103 13.80 15.88 15.43
C ARG A 103 15.28 15.57 15.59
N SER A 104 15.61 14.66 16.50
CA SER A 104 17.01 14.28 16.76
C SER A 104 17.68 13.60 15.55
N GLN A 105 16.89 12.88 14.75
CA GLN A 105 17.35 12.20 13.54
C GLN A 105 17.29 13.10 12.30
N PHE A 106 16.36 14.05 12.28
CA PHE A 106 16.12 14.98 11.17
C PHE A 106 16.08 16.41 11.72
N PRO A 107 17.24 17.08 11.89
CA PRO A 107 17.30 18.44 12.46
C PRO A 107 16.50 19.48 11.68
N ASP A 108 16.33 19.28 10.36
CA ASP A 108 15.55 20.14 9.46
C ASP A 108 14.03 19.96 9.60
N LEU A 109 13.57 19.05 10.46
CA LEU A 109 12.15 18.85 10.74
C LEU A 109 11.63 20.03 11.56
N SER A 110 10.94 20.98 10.92
CA SER A 110 10.16 21.98 11.64
C SER A 110 9.03 21.28 12.40
N LEU A 111 9.00 21.52 13.70
CA LEU A 111 7.99 20.99 14.64
C LEU A 111 7.17 22.12 15.27
N ASP A 112 7.16 23.30 14.64
CA ASP A 112 6.53 24.51 15.19
C ASP A 112 4.99 24.41 15.25
N VAL A 113 4.44 23.23 14.93
CA VAL A 113 3.01 22.93 14.85
C VAL A 113 2.60 21.85 15.85
N ILE A 114 3.48 21.36 16.74
CA ILE A 114 3.15 20.31 17.75
C ILE A 114 1.88 20.67 18.54
N GLU A 115 1.80 21.89 19.09
CA GLU A 115 0.63 22.32 19.87
C GLU A 115 -0.64 22.36 19.03
N THR A 116 -0.52 22.76 17.77
CA THR A 116 -1.64 22.81 16.83
C THR A 116 -2.09 21.40 16.45
N GLU A 117 -1.15 20.46 16.24
CA GLU A 117 -1.48 19.05 16.01
C GLU A 117 -2.16 18.44 17.23
N LEU A 118 -1.60 18.61 18.44
CA LEU A 118 -2.21 18.09 19.68
C LEU A 118 -3.64 18.61 19.87
N THR A 119 -3.86 19.91 19.63
CA THR A 119 -5.21 20.51 19.69
C THR A 119 -6.17 19.84 18.69
N LYS A 120 -5.72 19.61 17.45
CA LYS A 120 -6.51 18.87 16.44
C LYS A 120 -6.78 17.42 16.88
N PHE A 121 -5.78 16.72 17.42
CA PHE A 121 -5.93 15.34 17.88
C PHE A 121 -6.94 15.22 19.02
N LYS A 122 -7.03 16.22 19.90
CA LYS A 122 -8.07 16.27 20.93
C LYS A 122 -9.47 16.33 20.33
N GLN A 123 -9.67 17.14 19.29
CA GLN A 123 -10.95 17.23 18.58
C GLN A 123 -11.25 15.92 17.80
N PHE A 124 -10.25 15.39 17.11
CA PHE A 124 -10.36 14.14 16.37
C PHE A 124 -10.70 12.96 17.28
N ALA A 125 -10.15 12.93 18.51
CA ALA A 125 -10.45 11.90 19.48
C ALA A 125 -11.95 11.85 19.78
N GLU A 126 -12.56 12.99 20.08
CA GLU A 126 -14.00 13.08 20.37
C GLU A 126 -14.86 12.69 19.16
N GLU A 127 -14.46 13.10 17.96
CA GLU A 127 -15.23 12.82 16.76
C GLU A 127 -15.20 11.34 16.35
N ILE A 128 -14.04 10.68 16.48
CA ILE A 128 -13.83 9.28 16.07
C ILE A 128 -14.21 8.27 17.15
N ARG A 129 -14.25 8.67 18.43
CA ARG A 129 -14.51 7.78 19.58
C ARG A 129 -15.68 6.81 19.37
N PRO A 130 -16.85 7.21 18.81
CA PRO A 130 -17.97 6.30 18.59
C PRO A 130 -17.68 5.17 17.60
N CYS A 131 -16.68 5.33 16.73
CA CYS A 131 -16.31 4.36 15.70
C CYS A 131 -15.19 3.42 16.16
N VAL A 132 -14.47 3.73 17.25
CA VAL A 132 -13.33 2.93 17.69
C VAL A 132 -13.80 1.71 18.47
N THR A 133 -13.31 0.53 18.10
CA THR A 133 -13.68 -0.73 18.75
C THR A 133 -12.56 -1.77 18.67
N ASP A 134 -12.68 -2.83 19.46
CA ASP A 134 -11.88 -4.05 19.29
C ASP A 134 -12.34 -4.77 18.03
N THR A 135 -11.68 -4.44 16.91
CA THR A 135 -12.00 -5.03 15.60
C THR A 135 -11.68 -6.52 15.54
N VAL A 136 -10.71 -7.02 16.32
CA VAL A 136 -10.34 -8.44 16.30
C VAL A 136 -11.48 -9.26 16.89
N SER A 137 -11.95 -8.86 18.08
CA SER A 137 -13.09 -9.50 18.75
C SER A 137 -14.38 -9.34 17.94
N TYR A 138 -14.62 -8.15 17.39
CA TYR A 138 -15.77 -7.87 16.54
C TYR A 138 -15.81 -8.78 15.29
N LEU A 139 -14.72 -8.84 14.52
CA LEU A 139 -14.66 -9.66 13.29
C LEU A 139 -14.82 -11.14 13.61
N ASN A 140 -14.08 -11.66 14.60
CA ASN A 140 -14.16 -13.08 14.97
C ASN A 140 -15.57 -13.47 15.46
N THR A 141 -16.25 -12.60 16.21
CA THR A 141 -17.63 -12.85 16.67
C THR A 141 -18.60 -12.90 15.49
N ASN A 142 -18.52 -11.92 14.58
CA ASN A 142 -19.41 -11.84 13.42
C ASN A 142 -19.18 -12.98 12.43
N MET A 143 -17.92 -13.38 12.20
CA MET A 143 -17.58 -14.53 11.36
C MET A 143 -18.11 -15.84 11.95
N LYS A 144 -17.99 -16.05 13.27
CA LYS A 144 -18.56 -17.23 13.96
C LYS A 144 -20.09 -17.25 13.88
N ALA A 145 -20.73 -16.09 13.84
CA ALA A 145 -22.17 -15.96 13.63
C ALA A 145 -22.59 -16.15 12.16
N GLY A 146 -21.67 -16.57 11.27
CA GLY A 146 -21.97 -16.84 9.86
C GLY A 146 -22.09 -15.60 8.99
N LYS A 147 -21.65 -14.42 9.44
CA LYS A 147 -21.65 -13.22 8.60
C LYS A 147 -20.52 -13.28 7.58
N SER A 148 -20.83 -12.88 6.35
CA SER A 148 -19.85 -12.72 5.28
C SER A 148 -18.95 -11.51 5.52
N VAL A 149 -17.66 -11.67 5.27
CA VAL A 149 -16.65 -10.61 5.36
C VAL A 149 -15.91 -10.54 4.03
N LEU A 150 -16.01 -9.39 3.36
CA LEU A 150 -15.19 -9.08 2.19
C LEU A 150 -13.99 -8.24 2.64
N ILE A 151 -12.80 -8.62 2.19
CA ILE A 151 -11.55 -8.00 2.60
C ILE A 151 -10.94 -7.32 1.39
N GLU A 152 -10.80 -6.00 1.48
CA GLU A 152 -10.18 -5.20 0.44
C GLU A 152 -8.66 -5.10 0.66
N GLY A 153 -7.88 -5.66 -0.27
CA GLY A 153 -6.43 -5.52 -0.27
C GLY A 153 -6.00 -4.16 -0.80
N ALA A 154 -5.06 -3.51 -0.10
CA ALA A 154 -4.40 -2.31 -0.59
C ALA A 154 -3.10 -2.67 -1.31
N ASN A 155 -2.76 -1.89 -2.35
CA ASN A 155 -1.59 -2.10 -3.20
C ASN A 155 -1.64 -3.48 -3.92
N ALA A 156 -0.49 -4.07 -4.24
CA ALA A 156 -0.38 -5.32 -4.98
C ALA A 156 0.82 -6.13 -4.48
N THR A 157 0.82 -7.45 -4.71
CA THR A 157 1.88 -8.38 -4.27
C THR A 157 3.29 -7.93 -4.68
N MET A 158 3.45 -7.36 -5.88
CA MET A 158 4.77 -6.90 -6.35
C MET A 158 5.31 -5.66 -5.61
N LEU A 159 4.48 -5.06 -4.74
CA LEU A 159 4.83 -3.99 -3.81
C LEU A 159 4.88 -4.48 -2.35
N ASP A 160 4.68 -5.77 -2.08
CA ASP A 160 4.81 -6.35 -0.75
C ASP A 160 6.25 -6.17 -0.22
N ILE A 161 6.39 -5.92 1.07
CA ILE A 161 7.71 -5.67 1.70
C ILE A 161 8.66 -6.87 1.60
N ASP A 162 8.13 -8.10 1.63
CA ASP A 162 8.91 -9.34 1.62
C ASP A 162 8.98 -9.94 0.21
N PHE A 163 7.85 -9.95 -0.50
CA PHE A 163 7.72 -10.65 -1.78
C PHE A 163 7.76 -9.73 -3.01
N GLY A 164 7.82 -8.42 -2.81
CA GLY A 164 7.85 -7.44 -3.88
C GLY A 164 9.25 -7.21 -4.47
N THR A 165 9.35 -6.22 -5.36
CA THR A 165 10.63 -5.79 -5.98
C THR A 165 11.48 -4.94 -5.02
N TYR A 166 11.87 -5.50 -3.87
CA TYR A 166 12.64 -4.78 -2.84
C TYR A 166 13.93 -4.16 -3.42
N PRO A 167 14.27 -2.89 -3.10
CA PRO A 167 13.65 -2.00 -2.10
C PRO A 167 12.47 -1.15 -2.61
N PHE A 168 12.00 -1.34 -3.83
CA PHE A 168 10.98 -0.53 -4.49
C PHE A 168 9.56 -1.03 -4.18
N VAL A 169 9.27 -1.12 -2.89
CA VAL A 169 8.06 -1.74 -2.32
C VAL A 169 7.42 -0.80 -1.29
N THR A 170 6.20 -1.11 -0.86
CA THR A 170 5.63 -0.47 0.33
C THR A 170 6.19 -1.09 1.61
N SER A 171 5.93 -0.48 2.76
CA SER A 171 6.39 -0.96 4.07
C SER A 171 5.41 -1.91 4.76
N SER A 172 4.43 -2.43 4.03
CA SER A 172 3.37 -3.32 4.53
C SER A 172 3.31 -4.61 3.72
N ASN A 173 2.73 -5.65 4.32
CA ASN A 173 2.39 -6.87 3.61
C ASN A 173 1.11 -6.66 2.79
N CYS A 174 1.20 -6.89 1.49
CA CYS A 174 0.15 -6.73 0.49
C CYS A 174 -0.40 -8.08 -0.02
N THR A 175 -0.01 -9.16 0.66
CA THR A 175 -0.41 -10.55 0.37
C THR A 175 -1.53 -11.02 1.32
N VAL A 176 -2.07 -12.21 1.06
CA VAL A 176 -3.07 -12.87 1.94
C VAL A 176 -2.55 -13.01 3.39
N GLY A 177 -1.24 -13.16 3.59
CA GLY A 177 -0.65 -13.15 4.94
C GLY A 177 -0.93 -11.83 5.70
N GLY A 178 -0.97 -10.70 5.00
CA GLY A 178 -1.33 -9.39 5.53
C GLY A 178 -2.77 -9.32 6.05
N VAL A 179 -3.69 -10.11 5.49
CA VAL A 179 -5.07 -10.23 6.00
C VAL A 179 -5.08 -10.81 7.41
N CYS A 180 -4.33 -11.89 7.62
CA CYS A 180 -4.27 -12.57 8.91
C CYS A 180 -3.65 -11.67 9.98
N THR A 181 -2.50 -11.07 9.67
CA THR A 181 -1.76 -10.22 10.61
C THR A 181 -2.41 -8.85 10.83
N GLY A 182 -3.12 -8.32 9.83
CA GLY A 182 -3.80 -7.03 9.88
C GLY A 182 -5.16 -7.05 10.55
N LEU A 183 -5.92 -8.15 10.43
CA LEU A 183 -7.29 -8.25 10.94
C LEU A 183 -7.44 -9.18 12.14
N GLY A 184 -6.42 -9.98 12.48
CA GLY A 184 -6.51 -11.00 13.53
C GLY A 184 -7.43 -12.15 13.15
N ILE A 185 -7.47 -12.50 11.85
CA ILE A 185 -8.23 -13.61 11.31
C ILE A 185 -7.30 -14.83 11.20
N PRO A 186 -7.65 -16.00 11.79
CA PRO A 186 -6.85 -17.20 11.61
C PRO A 186 -6.80 -17.66 10.14
N PRO A 187 -5.64 -18.11 9.63
CA PRO A 187 -5.49 -18.49 8.22
C PRO A 187 -6.52 -19.50 7.71
N ARG A 188 -6.96 -20.43 8.56
CA ARG A 188 -8.00 -21.43 8.22
C ARG A 188 -9.38 -20.85 7.88
N TYR A 189 -9.63 -19.58 8.19
CA TYR A 189 -10.89 -18.89 7.87
C TYR A 189 -10.80 -18.04 6.61
N ILE A 190 -9.64 -18.01 5.94
CA ILE A 190 -9.54 -17.39 4.62
C ILE A 190 -10.29 -18.27 3.63
N GLY A 191 -11.32 -17.71 3.02
CA GLY A 191 -12.11 -18.36 1.97
C GLY A 191 -11.53 -18.07 0.59
N ASP A 192 -12.40 -17.69 -0.34
CA ASP A 192 -11.98 -17.39 -1.71
C ASP A 192 -11.09 -16.16 -1.80
N VAL A 193 -10.00 -16.28 -2.56
CA VAL A 193 -9.06 -15.20 -2.81
C VAL A 193 -9.14 -14.81 -4.28
N TYR A 194 -9.60 -13.59 -4.54
CA TYR A 194 -9.73 -13.07 -5.90
C TYR A 194 -8.51 -12.20 -6.26
N GLY A 195 -7.72 -12.63 -7.25
CA GLY A 195 -6.60 -11.85 -7.77
C GLY A 195 -7.07 -10.82 -8.80
N VAL A 196 -6.91 -9.53 -8.51
CA VAL A 196 -7.22 -8.48 -9.49
C VAL A 196 -5.99 -8.21 -10.33
N THR A 197 -6.07 -8.52 -11.63
CA THR A 197 -5.01 -8.21 -12.59
C THR A 197 -5.54 -7.26 -13.66
N LYS A 198 -4.69 -6.35 -14.11
CA LYS A 198 -4.98 -5.60 -15.35
C LYS A 198 -4.65 -6.47 -16.55
N ALA A 199 -5.22 -6.15 -17.71
CA ALA A 199 -4.89 -6.78 -18.98
C ALA A 199 -3.48 -6.42 -19.49
N TYR A 200 -2.84 -5.42 -18.88
CA TYR A 200 -1.46 -4.98 -19.13
C TYR A 200 -0.83 -4.50 -17.81
N CYS A 201 0.49 -4.42 -17.74
CA CYS A 201 1.19 -4.04 -16.52
C CYS A 201 1.41 -2.53 -16.42
N THR A 202 1.35 -2.00 -15.19
CA THR A 202 1.66 -0.60 -14.91
C THR A 202 2.45 -0.46 -13.62
N ARG A 203 3.42 0.45 -13.58
CA ARG A 203 4.21 0.74 -12.39
C ARG A 203 4.27 2.23 -12.09
N VAL A 204 4.16 2.60 -10.82
CA VAL A 204 4.45 3.96 -10.32
C VAL A 204 5.77 3.93 -9.58
N GLY A 205 6.64 4.90 -9.87
CA GLY A 205 7.94 5.01 -9.23
C GLY A 205 9.02 4.15 -9.88
N ASP A 206 10.18 4.17 -9.26
CA ASP A 206 11.38 3.50 -9.75
C ASP A 206 11.32 1.99 -9.51
N GLY A 207 12.27 1.27 -10.11
CA GLY A 207 12.48 -0.17 -9.92
C GLY A 207 12.26 -1.02 -11.17
N PRO A 208 12.53 -2.33 -11.10
CA PRO A 208 12.54 -3.22 -12.26
C PRO A 208 11.18 -3.37 -12.93
N PHE A 209 11.12 -3.26 -14.26
CA PHE A 209 9.88 -3.50 -14.99
C PHE A 209 10.19 -4.24 -16.30
N PRO A 210 10.25 -5.59 -16.26
CA PRO A 210 10.74 -6.38 -17.39
C PRO A 210 9.96 -6.17 -18.69
N THR A 211 8.63 -6.00 -18.60
CA THR A 211 7.75 -5.81 -19.75
C THR A 211 7.48 -4.36 -20.10
N GLU A 212 8.25 -3.41 -19.56
CA GLU A 212 8.09 -1.99 -19.86
C GLU A 212 8.24 -1.70 -21.35
N LEU A 213 7.35 -0.84 -21.85
CA LEU A 213 7.37 -0.34 -23.21
C LEU A 213 7.77 1.13 -23.19
N LEU A 214 8.85 1.44 -23.91
CA LEU A 214 9.39 2.80 -24.08
C LEU A 214 9.12 3.35 -25.48
N ASP A 215 8.16 2.75 -26.18
CA ASP A 215 7.73 3.10 -27.53
C ASP A 215 6.30 3.64 -27.54
N GLU A 216 5.77 3.91 -28.73
CA GLU A 216 4.41 4.44 -28.94
C GLU A 216 3.32 3.53 -28.35
N THR A 217 3.58 2.23 -28.23
CA THR A 217 2.63 1.29 -27.60
C THR A 217 2.51 1.58 -26.10
N GLY A 218 3.63 1.82 -25.42
CA GLY A 218 3.65 2.21 -24.02
C GLY A 218 2.89 3.52 -23.76
N ASP A 219 3.08 4.50 -24.65
CA ASP A 219 2.38 5.80 -24.58
C ASP A 219 0.87 5.68 -24.84
N TYR A 220 0.48 4.80 -25.78
CA TYR A 220 -0.93 4.47 -26.03
C TYR A 220 -1.58 3.87 -24.78
N LEU A 221 -0.99 2.81 -24.21
CA LEU A 221 -1.51 2.15 -23.00
C LEU A 221 -1.64 3.12 -21.83
N GLN A 222 -0.68 4.05 -21.68
CA GLN A 222 -0.71 5.07 -20.66
C GLN A 222 -1.89 6.04 -20.86
N THR A 223 -2.11 6.49 -22.09
CA THR A 223 -3.10 7.52 -22.42
C THR A 223 -4.52 6.95 -22.39
N THR A 224 -4.77 5.88 -23.15
CA THR A 224 -6.07 5.21 -23.24
C THR A 224 -6.48 4.63 -21.89
N GLY A 225 -5.52 4.02 -21.18
CA GLY A 225 -5.71 3.52 -19.82
C GLY A 225 -5.84 4.59 -18.74
N LYS A 226 -5.66 5.88 -19.07
CA LYS A 226 -5.65 7.01 -18.11
C LYS A 226 -4.72 6.77 -16.92
N GLU A 227 -3.53 6.25 -17.20
CA GLU A 227 -2.56 5.82 -16.19
C GLU A 227 -1.72 6.99 -15.65
N VAL A 228 -2.42 7.89 -14.95
CA VAL A 228 -1.83 9.02 -14.23
C VAL A 228 -2.33 9.01 -12.80
N GLY A 229 -1.42 9.13 -11.83
CA GLY A 229 -1.76 9.15 -10.41
C GLY A 229 -2.66 10.32 -10.06
N VAL A 230 -3.80 10.07 -9.40
CA VAL A 230 -4.76 11.12 -9.05
C VAL A 230 -4.20 12.15 -8.07
N THR A 231 -3.42 11.70 -7.08
CA THR A 231 -2.84 12.54 -6.03
C THR A 231 -1.44 13.03 -6.40
N THR A 232 -0.59 12.14 -6.91
CA THR A 232 0.82 12.46 -7.22
C THR A 232 0.99 13.13 -8.59
N LYS A 233 -0.02 13.04 -9.47
CA LYS A 233 0.03 13.44 -10.88
C LYS A 233 1.18 12.79 -11.68
N ARG A 234 1.80 11.74 -11.12
CA ARG A 234 2.87 10.99 -11.79
C ARG A 234 2.26 10.07 -12.84
N LYS A 235 2.81 10.14 -14.05
CA LYS A 235 2.57 9.16 -15.11
C LYS A 235 3.04 7.78 -14.65
N ARG A 236 2.27 6.73 -14.97
CA ARG A 236 2.70 5.36 -14.73
C ARG A 236 3.46 4.85 -15.94
N ARG A 237 4.54 4.12 -15.67
CA ARG A 237 5.22 3.28 -16.67
C ARG A 237 4.24 2.20 -17.08
N CYS A 238 4.17 1.87 -18.37
CA CYS A 238 3.23 0.89 -18.93
C CYS A 238 3.99 -0.19 -19.69
N GLY A 239 3.41 -1.38 -19.74
CA GLY A 239 4.05 -2.55 -20.34
C GLY A 239 3.08 -3.69 -20.55
N TRP A 240 3.48 -4.70 -21.31
CA TRP A 240 2.66 -5.88 -21.56
C TRP A 240 2.37 -6.68 -20.29
N LEU A 241 1.31 -7.51 -20.33
CA LEU A 241 0.98 -8.42 -19.24
C LEU A 241 2.14 -9.38 -18.99
N ASP A 242 2.47 -9.57 -17.71
CA ASP A 242 3.53 -10.44 -17.27
C ASP A 242 3.00 -11.68 -16.54
N LEU A 243 3.00 -12.83 -17.23
CA LEU A 243 2.53 -14.08 -16.62
C LEU A 243 3.55 -14.71 -15.69
N VAL A 244 4.84 -14.37 -15.79
CA VAL A 244 5.85 -14.84 -14.84
C VAL A 244 5.56 -14.24 -13.46
N LEU A 245 5.32 -12.92 -13.41
CA LEU A 245 4.94 -12.24 -12.17
C LEU A 245 3.55 -12.61 -11.69
N LEU A 246 2.57 -12.80 -12.59
CA LEU A 246 1.22 -13.22 -12.19
C LEU A 246 1.23 -14.62 -11.56
N ARG A 247 1.98 -15.57 -12.13
CA ARG A 247 2.17 -16.91 -11.55
C ARG A 247 2.86 -16.85 -10.19
N TYR A 248 3.92 -16.04 -10.07
CA TYR A 248 4.59 -15.81 -8.79
C TYR A 248 3.62 -15.25 -7.73
N SER A 249 2.82 -14.25 -8.10
CA SER A 249 1.79 -13.70 -7.21
C SER A 249 0.72 -14.72 -6.81
N HIS A 250 0.37 -15.64 -7.72
CA HIS A 250 -0.55 -16.73 -7.43
C HIS A 250 0.04 -17.76 -6.46
N ILE A 251 1.33 -18.13 -6.60
CA ILE A 251 2.02 -19.04 -5.66
C ILE A 251 1.93 -18.50 -4.23
N ILE A 252 2.09 -17.19 -4.05
CA ILE A 252 2.08 -16.57 -2.72
C ILE A 252 0.66 -16.49 -2.13
N ASN A 253 -0.34 -16.18 -2.95
CA ASN A 253 -1.68 -15.82 -2.46
C ASN A 253 -2.73 -16.93 -2.63
N GLY A 254 -2.48 -17.93 -3.46
CA GLY A 254 -3.42 -19.03 -3.72
C GLY A 254 -4.77 -18.54 -4.27
N TYR A 255 -4.76 -17.76 -5.37
CA TYR A 255 -6.00 -17.20 -5.93
C TYR A 255 -7.01 -18.29 -6.36
N SER A 256 -8.26 -18.19 -5.89
CA SER A 256 -9.41 -18.98 -6.35
C SER A 256 -9.84 -18.59 -7.76
N ALA A 257 -9.77 -17.29 -8.08
CA ALA A 257 -10.16 -16.75 -9.38
C ALA A 257 -9.42 -15.43 -9.67
N LEU A 258 -9.41 -15.03 -10.94
CA LEU A 258 -8.84 -13.75 -11.38
C LEU A 258 -9.94 -12.82 -11.91
N ALA A 259 -9.89 -11.56 -11.49
CA ALA A 259 -10.64 -10.48 -12.11
C ALA A 259 -9.71 -9.74 -13.07
N ILE A 260 -9.87 -9.96 -14.37
CA ILE A 260 -9.11 -9.25 -15.42
C ILE A 260 -9.80 -7.92 -15.70
N THR A 261 -9.06 -6.83 -15.52
CA THR A 261 -9.57 -5.45 -15.62
C THR A 261 -8.90 -4.71 -16.77
N LYS A 262 -9.56 -3.66 -17.27
CA LYS A 262 -9.06 -2.79 -18.36
C LYS A 262 -8.77 -3.54 -19.66
N LEU A 263 -9.59 -4.53 -19.97
CA LEU A 263 -9.48 -5.27 -21.23
C LEU A 263 -9.79 -4.38 -22.43
N ASP A 264 -10.73 -3.44 -22.26
CA ASP A 264 -11.15 -2.41 -23.23
C ASP A 264 -10.00 -1.54 -23.74
N VAL A 265 -8.92 -1.40 -22.97
CA VAL A 265 -7.73 -0.64 -23.40
C VAL A 265 -6.98 -1.35 -24.54
N LEU A 266 -7.23 -2.64 -24.74
CA LEU A 266 -6.53 -3.45 -25.73
C LEU A 266 -7.30 -3.61 -27.05
N ASP A 267 -8.49 -3.03 -27.19
CA ASP A 267 -9.43 -3.26 -28.31
C ASP A 267 -8.86 -2.88 -29.69
N GLU A 268 -7.96 -1.89 -29.76
CA GLU A 268 -7.39 -1.42 -31.04
C GLU A 268 -6.13 -2.21 -31.48
N PHE A 269 -5.64 -3.15 -30.66
CA PHE A 269 -4.46 -3.93 -30.99
C PHE A 269 -4.80 -5.14 -31.86
N LYS A 270 -4.16 -5.24 -33.03
CA LYS A 270 -4.21 -6.45 -33.87
C LYS A 270 -3.51 -7.63 -33.21
N GLU A 271 -2.45 -7.35 -32.44
CA GLU A 271 -1.63 -8.34 -31.78
C GLU A 271 -1.31 -7.87 -30.36
N ILE A 272 -1.50 -8.76 -29.38
CA ILE A 272 -1.14 -8.49 -27.99
C ILE A 272 0.02 -9.41 -27.61
N LYS A 273 1.05 -8.83 -26.98
CA LYS A 273 2.17 -9.61 -26.44
C LYS A 273 1.94 -9.87 -24.96
N ILE A 274 2.34 -11.06 -24.53
CA ILE A 274 2.31 -11.47 -23.12
C ILE A 274 3.64 -12.12 -22.77
N ALA A 275 4.28 -11.71 -21.68
CA ALA A 275 5.50 -12.33 -21.22
C ALA A 275 5.20 -13.68 -20.56
N VAL A 276 5.80 -14.75 -21.09
CA VAL A 276 5.56 -16.13 -20.63
C VAL A 276 6.75 -16.73 -19.91
N SER A 277 7.94 -16.21 -20.15
CA SER A 277 9.19 -16.59 -19.51
C SER A 277 10.21 -15.47 -19.63
N TYR A 278 11.26 -15.60 -18.84
CA TYR A 278 12.36 -14.67 -18.70
C TYR A 278 13.65 -15.36 -19.15
N THR A 279 14.55 -14.63 -19.78
CA THR A 279 15.90 -15.09 -20.11
C THR A 279 16.91 -14.26 -19.35
N LEU A 280 17.73 -14.91 -18.55
CA LEU A 280 18.83 -14.31 -17.81
C LEU A 280 20.09 -15.13 -18.07
N ASP A 281 21.13 -14.48 -18.59
CA ASP A 281 22.41 -15.10 -18.96
C ASP A 281 22.26 -16.34 -19.87
N GLY A 282 21.30 -16.28 -20.80
CA GLY A 282 21.00 -17.36 -21.74
C GLY A 282 20.16 -18.51 -21.15
N VAL A 283 19.80 -18.45 -19.86
CA VAL A 283 18.97 -19.45 -19.17
C VAL A 283 17.52 -18.95 -19.12
N GLU A 284 16.57 -19.81 -19.50
CA GLU A 284 15.15 -19.53 -19.44
C GLU A 284 14.57 -19.84 -18.05
N TYR A 285 13.81 -18.90 -17.51
CA TYR A 285 13.09 -18.97 -16.24
C TYR A 285 11.59 -18.80 -16.47
N LYS A 286 10.80 -19.76 -16.02
CA LYS A 286 9.32 -19.68 -16.04
C LYS A 286 8.74 -19.09 -14.76
N GLU A 287 9.55 -19.05 -13.71
CA GLU A 287 9.25 -18.51 -12.40
C GLU A 287 10.09 -17.25 -12.16
N ALA A 288 9.60 -16.35 -11.31
CA ALA A 288 10.34 -15.15 -10.97
C ALA A 288 11.65 -15.54 -10.25
N PRO A 289 12.83 -15.05 -10.69
CA PRO A 289 14.09 -15.40 -10.07
C PRO A 289 14.16 -14.85 -8.62
N PRO A 290 14.88 -15.53 -7.72
CA PRO A 290 14.97 -15.18 -6.29
C PRO A 290 15.52 -13.77 -6.00
N GLY A 291 16.08 -13.09 -7.00
CA GLY A 291 16.34 -11.66 -6.98
C GLY A 291 15.45 -10.92 -7.97
N LEU A 292 14.24 -10.54 -7.57
CA LEU A 292 13.39 -9.60 -8.34
C LEU A 292 14.06 -8.21 -8.52
N THR A 293 15.21 -7.99 -7.88
CA THR A 293 16.10 -6.85 -8.05
C THR A 293 17.05 -6.98 -9.27
N VAL A 294 17.12 -8.14 -9.91
CA VAL A 294 18.03 -8.38 -11.05
C VAL A 294 17.45 -7.74 -12.32
N LEU A 295 18.20 -6.75 -12.81
CA LEU A 295 17.75 -5.61 -13.60
C LEU A 295 17.87 -5.75 -15.13
N ASN A 296 18.29 -6.90 -15.67
CA ASN A 296 18.52 -7.06 -17.12
C ASN A 296 17.94 -8.37 -17.65
N VAL A 297 16.64 -8.57 -17.46
CA VAL A 297 15.96 -9.75 -17.98
C VAL A 297 15.34 -9.42 -19.33
N GLN A 298 15.70 -10.19 -20.37
CA GLN A 298 14.95 -10.19 -21.62
C GLN A 298 13.73 -11.11 -21.44
N TYR A 299 12.53 -10.65 -21.77
CA TYR A 299 11.34 -11.52 -21.70
C TYR A 299 11.03 -12.13 -23.05
N LEU A 300 10.61 -13.39 -23.04
CA LEU A 300 10.03 -14.04 -24.20
C LEU A 300 8.53 -13.72 -24.22
N SER A 301 8.09 -13.14 -25.33
CA SER A 301 6.68 -12.86 -25.57
C SER A 301 6.05 -13.93 -26.44
N ARG A 302 4.78 -14.25 -26.14
CA ARG A 302 3.89 -14.92 -27.11
C ARG A 302 2.86 -13.93 -27.61
N TYR A 303 2.46 -14.11 -28.86
CA TYR A 303 1.38 -13.39 -29.49
C TYR A 303 0.05 -14.03 -29.08
N LEU A 304 -0.87 -13.22 -28.58
CA LEU A 304 -2.28 -13.55 -28.57
C LEU A 304 -2.89 -12.87 -29.80
N LEU A 305 -3.38 -13.68 -30.75
CA LEU A 305 -4.28 -13.20 -31.79
C LEU A 305 -5.66 -13.09 -31.17
N LEU A 306 -6.18 -11.86 -31.08
CA LEU A 306 -7.60 -11.64 -30.83
C LEU A 306 -8.32 -11.99 -32.13
N ILE A 307 -9.15 -13.04 -32.10
CA ILE A 307 -10.04 -13.44 -33.20
C ILE A 307 -11.33 -12.64 -33.09
#